data_AF-A0A3D5UWJ0-F1
#
_entry.id   AF-A0A3D5UWJ0-F1
#
_cell.length_a   1.000
_cell.length_b   1.000
_cell.length_c   1.000
_cell.angle_alpha   90.00
_cell.angle_beta   90.00
_cell.angle_gamma   90.00
#
_symmetry.space_group_name_H-M   'P 1'
#
loop_
_entity.id
_entity.type
_entity.pdbx_description
1 polymer ?
#
loop_
_entity_poly.entity_id
_entity_poly.type
_entity_poly.pdbx_seq_one_letter_code
_entity_poly.pdbx_strand_id
1 'polypeptide(L)'
;MSDVGIQLIYWDRVLEAGFWILVTLFFYHLARRIQQALDGSPLANPVLLASAPIIGLLWGADIWVGDYQQGGQALIWLLGPATVGLAVPLYRNFSRVRAALIPMAISLVVGSAVAVLSAVLIGDAMGASVETIRSLAPKSVTTPIAMGIADAIGGYP
;
A
#
# COMPACT_ATOMS: atom_id res chain seq x y z
N MET A 1 12.50 -29.17 -21.73
CA MET A 1 12.53 -28.92 -20.27
C MET A 1 11.69 -30.01 -19.64
N SER A 2 12.24 -30.80 -18.71
CA SER A 2 11.55 -31.93 -18.09
C SER A 2 10.48 -31.46 -17.10
N ASP A 3 9.40 -32.22 -16.94
CA ASP A 3 8.28 -31.92 -16.03
C ASP A 3 8.73 -31.67 -14.58
N VAL A 4 9.84 -32.28 -14.18
CA VAL A 4 10.49 -32.09 -12.86
C VAL A 4 10.99 -30.65 -12.68
N GLY A 5 11.54 -30.03 -13.73
CA GLY A 5 12.00 -28.64 -13.67
C GLY A 5 10.85 -27.65 -13.48
N ILE A 6 9.68 -27.94 -14.08
CA ILE A 6 8.47 -27.11 -13.92
C ILE A 6 7.91 -27.23 -12.50
N GLN A 7 7.92 -28.42 -11.91
CA GLN A 7 7.44 -28.62 -10.54
C GLN A 7 8.33 -27.95 -9.48
N LEU A 8 9.65 -28.03 -9.62
CA LEU A 8 10.58 -27.39 -8.68
C LEU A 8 10.42 -25.86 -8.67
N ILE A 9 10.36 -25.25 -9.86
CA ILE A 9 10.15 -23.80 -10.01
C ILE A 9 8.80 -23.36 -9.38
N TYR A 10 7.76 -24.19 -9.46
CA TYR A 10 6.46 -23.87 -8.89
C TYR A 10 6.49 -23.90 -7.35
N TRP A 11 7.08 -24.94 -6.76
CA TRP A 11 7.17 -25.06 -5.30
C TRP A 11 8.03 -23.97 -4.67
N ASP A 12 9.14 -23.60 -5.31
CA ASP A 12 10.00 -22.51 -4.83
C ASP A 12 9.23 -21.19 -4.75
N ARG A 13 8.46 -20.85 -5.80
CA ARG A 13 7.63 -19.62 -5.81
C ARG A 13 6.52 -19.63 -4.77
N VAL A 14 5.89 -20.79 -4.52
CA VAL A 14 4.84 -20.90 -3.50
C VAL A 14 5.41 -20.71 -2.10
N LEU A 15 6.60 -21.25 -1.83
CA LEU A 15 7.29 -21.09 -0.55
C LEU A 15 7.72 -19.64 -0.34
N GLU A 16 8.27 -18.99 -1.37
CA GLU A 16 8.63 -17.56 -1.34
C GLU A 16 7.40 -16.66 -1.08
N ALA A 17 6.29 -16.92 -1.76
CA ALA A 17 5.04 -16.17 -1.55
C ALA A 17 4.50 -16.36 -0.13
N GLY A 18 4.43 -17.61 0.35
CA GLY A 18 4.03 -17.92 1.71
C GLY A 18 4.92 -17.23 2.75
N PHE A 19 6.24 -17.24 2.53
CA PHE A 19 7.21 -16.59 3.40
C PHE A 19 6.96 -15.09 3.52
N TRP A 20 6.88 -14.34 2.41
CA TRP A 20 6.70 -12.89 2.46
C TRP A 20 5.36 -12.47 3.05
N ILE A 21 4.30 -13.24 2.79
CA ILE A 21 3.00 -13.02 3.42
C ILE A 21 3.11 -13.24 4.94
N LEU A 22 3.75 -14.31 5.38
CA LEU A 22 3.94 -14.59 6.80
C LEU A 22 4.78 -13.52 7.50
N VAL A 23 5.86 -13.05 6.87
CA VAL A 23 6.67 -11.92 7.36
C VAL A 23 5.81 -10.67 7.54
N THR A 24 5.02 -10.32 6.52
CA THR A 24 4.11 -9.15 6.56
C THR A 24 3.09 -9.28 7.69
N LEU A 25 2.44 -10.43 7.82
CA LEU A 25 1.45 -10.69 8.86
C LEU A 25 2.07 -10.73 10.26
N PHE A 26 3.27 -11.27 10.40
CA PHE A 26 4.01 -11.32 11.66
C PHE A 26 4.32 -9.92 12.17
N PHE A 27 4.95 -9.07 11.35
CA PHE A 27 5.27 -7.70 11.75
C PHE A 27 4.01 -6.87 11.96
N TYR A 28 2.96 -7.05 11.16
CA TYR A 28 1.67 -6.40 11.40
C TYR A 28 1.03 -6.83 12.73
N HIS A 29 1.07 -8.12 13.07
CA HIS A 29 0.54 -8.61 14.34
C HIS A 29 1.33 -8.05 15.53
N LEU A 30 2.66 -8.03 15.45
CA LEU A 30 3.52 -7.45 16.48
C LEU A 30 3.24 -5.95 16.64
N ALA A 31 3.15 -5.21 15.54
CA ALA A 31 2.81 -3.79 15.53
C ALA A 31 1.45 -3.50 16.17
N ARG A 32 0.44 -4.34 15.90
CA ARG A 32 -0.88 -4.28 16.54
C ARG A 32 -0.81 -4.53 18.05
N ARG A 33 -0.01 -5.51 18.50
CA ARG A 33 0.20 -5.78 19.93
C ARG A 33 0.87 -4.60 20.64
N ILE A 34 1.87 -3.99 19.99
CA ILE A 34 2.54 -2.78 20.51
C ILE A 34 1.55 -1.63 20.59
N GLN A 35 0.76 -1.38 19.55
CA GLN A 35 -0.27 -0.34 19.57
C GLN A 35 -1.27 -0.55 20.72
N GLN A 36 -1.71 -1.80 20.94
CA GLN A 36 -2.64 -2.14 22.03
C GLN A 36 -2.01 -1.97 23.40
N ALA A 37 -0.73 -2.30 23.57
CA ALA A 37 0.00 -2.08 24.82
C ALA A 37 0.23 -0.58 25.13
N LEU A 38 0.15 0.28 24.10
CA LEU A 38 0.24 1.74 24.21
C LEU A 38 -1.15 2.42 24.21
N ASP A 39 -2.17 1.74 24.74
CA ASP A 39 -3.55 2.22 24.87
C ASP A 39 -4.19 2.71 23.55
N GLY A 40 -3.76 2.16 22.41
CA GLY A 40 -4.29 2.58 21.11
C GLY A 40 -3.81 3.97 20.68
N SER A 41 -2.69 4.46 21.22
CA SER A 41 -2.11 5.76 20.86
C SER A 41 -2.02 5.92 19.33
N PRO A 42 -2.52 7.03 18.76
CA PRO A 42 -2.42 7.31 17.33
C PRO A 42 -0.97 7.39 16.81
N LEU A 43 -0.01 7.67 17.71
CA LEU A 43 1.42 7.69 17.38
C LEU A 43 1.96 6.28 17.10
N ALA A 44 1.36 5.25 17.68
CA ALA A 44 1.71 3.85 17.47
C ALA A 44 0.94 3.27 16.26
N ASN A 45 1.07 3.91 15.09
CA ASN A 45 0.41 3.45 13.88
C ASN A 45 0.93 2.05 13.47
N PRO A 46 0.09 1.00 13.44
CA PRO A 46 0.52 -0.36 13.16
C PRO A 46 1.12 -0.53 11.76
N VAL A 47 0.68 0.28 10.80
CA VAL A 47 1.21 0.22 9.43
C VAL A 47 2.66 0.67 9.42
N LEU A 48 2.97 1.81 10.06
CA LEU A 48 4.34 2.32 10.18
C LEU A 48 5.22 1.40 11.01
N LEU A 49 4.70 0.92 12.14
CA LEU A 49 5.43 0.01 13.03
C LEU A 49 5.70 -1.36 12.39
N ALA A 50 4.85 -1.80 11.44
CA ALA A 50 5.07 -3.03 10.69
C ALA A 50 5.99 -2.81 9.49
N SER A 51 5.84 -1.71 8.75
CA SER A 51 6.63 -1.45 7.54
C SER A 51 8.08 -1.09 7.84
N ALA A 52 8.36 -0.34 8.92
CA ALA A 52 9.71 0.06 9.29
C ALA A 52 10.69 -1.14 9.46
N PRO A 53 10.38 -2.19 10.25
CA PRO A 53 11.27 -3.34 10.35
C PRO A 53 11.34 -4.17 9.07
N ILE A 54 10.29 -4.22 8.24
CA ILE A 54 10.35 -4.87 6.92
C ILE A 54 11.31 -4.13 6.01
N ILE A 55 11.24 -2.80 5.94
CA ILE A 55 12.17 -1.96 5.17
C ILE A 55 13.60 -2.19 5.67
N GLY A 56 13.81 -2.21 6.99
CA GLY A 56 15.11 -2.50 7.58
C GLY A 56 15.64 -3.90 7.24
N LEU A 57 14.76 -4.91 7.22
CA LEU A 57 15.10 -6.27 6.81
C LEU A 57 15.51 -6.33 5.33
N LEU A 58 14.72 -5.76 4.43
CA LEU A 58 15.01 -5.75 3.00
C LEU A 58 16.32 -5.01 2.71
N TRP A 59 16.52 -3.86 3.32
CA TRP A 59 17.73 -3.07 3.15
C TRP A 59 18.97 -3.75 3.75
N GLY A 60 18.86 -4.31 4.96
CA GLY A 60 19.98 -4.99 5.63
C GLY A 60 20.37 -6.33 5.01
N ALA A 61 19.44 -7.01 4.36
CA ALA A 61 19.67 -8.27 3.65
C ALA A 61 19.92 -8.09 2.14
N ASP A 62 19.97 -6.85 1.65
CA ASP A 62 20.12 -6.50 0.23
C ASP A 62 19.09 -7.20 -0.69
N ILE A 63 17.85 -7.31 -0.20
CA ILE A 63 16.74 -7.94 -0.92
C ILE A 63 16.01 -6.89 -1.73
N TRP A 64 15.81 -7.16 -3.03
CA TRP A 64 15.11 -6.25 -3.90
C TRP A 64 13.61 -6.17 -3.54
N VAL A 65 13.07 -4.95 -3.49
CA VAL A 65 11.69 -4.70 -3.05
C VAL A 65 10.67 -5.47 -3.89
N GLY A 66 10.91 -5.67 -5.18
CA GLY A 66 9.97 -6.40 -6.01
C GLY A 66 9.99 -7.92 -5.80
N ASP A 67 10.98 -8.51 -5.13
CA ASP A 67 10.92 -9.91 -4.69
C ASP A 67 9.92 -10.05 -3.53
N TYR A 68 9.95 -9.10 -2.60
CA TYR A 68 8.94 -8.97 -1.56
C TYR A 68 7.54 -8.71 -2.13
N GLN A 69 7.41 -7.80 -3.10
CA GLN A 69 6.11 -7.52 -3.74
C GLN A 69 5.57 -8.73 -4.51
N GLN A 70 6.42 -9.46 -5.23
CA GLN A 70 6.03 -10.70 -5.92
C GLN A 70 5.50 -11.74 -4.94
N GLY A 71 6.17 -11.93 -3.80
CA GLY A 71 5.67 -12.83 -2.76
C GLY A 71 4.37 -12.34 -2.09
N GLY A 72 4.19 -11.03 -2.00
CA GLY A 72 2.99 -10.37 -1.47
C GLY A 72 1.82 -10.24 -2.44
N GLN A 73 1.90 -10.76 -3.67
CA GLN A 73 0.91 -10.53 -4.72
C GLN A 73 -0.52 -10.94 -4.32
N ALA A 74 -0.66 -11.98 -3.48
CA ALA A 74 -1.96 -12.38 -2.95
C ALA A 74 -2.60 -11.29 -2.08
N LEU A 75 -1.81 -10.56 -1.27
CA LEU A 75 -2.29 -9.43 -0.47
C LEU A 75 -2.71 -8.26 -1.35
N ILE A 76 -1.95 -7.99 -2.42
CA ILE A 76 -2.28 -6.94 -3.40
C ILE A 76 -3.58 -7.28 -4.13
N TRP A 77 -3.76 -8.55 -4.54
CA TRP A 77 -5.00 -9.02 -5.16
C TRP A 77 -6.22 -8.85 -4.25
N LEU A 78 -6.07 -9.11 -2.94
CA LEU A 78 -7.13 -8.92 -1.93
C LEU A 78 -7.55 -7.46 -1.75
N LEU A 79 -6.75 -6.49 -2.22
CA LEU A 79 -7.15 -5.09 -2.15
C LEU A 79 -8.35 -4.77 -3.06
N GLY A 80 -8.53 -5.51 -4.16
CA GLY A 80 -9.69 -5.40 -5.05
C GLY A 80 -11.02 -5.67 -4.31
N PRO A 81 -11.24 -6.89 -3.79
CA PRO A 81 -12.43 -7.21 -3.01
C PRO A 81 -12.54 -6.37 -1.72
N ALA A 82 -11.43 -5.99 -1.09
CA ALA A 82 -11.47 -5.06 0.05
C ALA A 82 -12.02 -3.67 -0.35
N THR A 83 -11.61 -3.14 -1.50
CA THR A 83 -12.10 -1.86 -2.04
C THR A 83 -13.59 -1.93 -2.38
N VAL A 84 -14.05 -3.05 -2.97
CA VAL A 84 -15.48 -3.29 -3.20
C VAL A 84 -16.23 -3.41 -1.86
N GLY A 85 -15.63 -4.07 -0.86
CA GLY A 85 -16.19 -4.18 0.48
C GLY A 85 -16.40 -2.82 1.16
N LEU A 86 -15.53 -1.84 0.90
CA LEU A 86 -15.70 -0.45 1.36
C LEU A 86 -16.88 0.27 0.72
N ALA A 87 -17.39 -0.18 -0.43
CA ALA A 87 -18.60 0.40 -1.04
C ALA A 87 -19.88 0.03 -0.24
N VAL A 88 -19.88 -1.10 0.49
CA VAL A 88 -21.03 -1.54 1.30
C VAL A 88 -21.46 -0.51 2.36
N PRO A 89 -20.58 0.00 3.23
CA PRO A 89 -20.97 1.01 4.22
C PRO A 89 -21.40 2.34 3.57
N LEU A 90 -20.82 2.72 2.43
CA LEU A 90 -21.26 3.91 1.68
C LEU A 90 -22.67 3.75 1.14
N TYR A 91 -22.99 2.58 0.57
CA TYR A 91 -24.33 2.28 0.08
C TYR A 91 -25.36 2.25 1.23
N ARG A 92 -25.03 1.62 2.36
CA ARG A 92 -25.90 1.60 3.56
C ARG A 92 -26.17 3.00 4.12
N ASN A 93 -25.26 3.95 3.91
CA ASN A 93 -25.39 5.34 4.36
C ASN A 93 -25.63 6.31 3.20
N PHE A 94 -26.16 5.85 2.07
CA PHE A 94 -26.27 6.65 0.85
C PHE A 94 -27.05 7.95 1.04
N SER A 95 -28.11 7.96 1.88
CA SER A 95 -28.85 9.18 2.18
C SER A 95 -28.00 10.26 2.85
N ARG A 96 -27.07 9.88 3.74
CA ARG A 96 -26.14 10.80 4.40
C ARG A 96 -25.10 11.32 3.41
N VAL A 97 -24.56 10.43 2.57
CA VAL A 97 -23.63 10.80 1.49
C VAL A 97 -24.30 11.79 0.56
N ARG A 98 -25.54 11.51 0.12
CA ARG A 98 -26.32 12.38 -0.77
C ARG A 98 -26.51 13.78 -0.20
N ALA A 99 -26.84 13.88 1.09
CA ALA A 99 -27.01 15.16 1.76
C ALA A 99 -25.70 15.98 1.84
N ALA A 100 -24.54 15.31 1.84
CA ALA A 100 -23.23 15.93 1.94
C ALA A 100 -22.44 15.96 0.61
N LEU A 101 -23.06 15.65 -0.54
CA LEU A 101 -22.34 15.53 -1.82
C LEU A 101 -21.59 16.80 -2.22
N ILE A 102 -22.21 17.97 -2.06
CA ILE A 102 -21.59 19.25 -2.42
C ILE A 102 -20.34 19.53 -1.57
N PRO A 103 -20.42 19.56 -0.22
CA PRO A 103 -19.23 19.78 0.59
C PRO A 103 -18.17 18.69 0.41
N MET A 104 -18.57 17.42 0.20
CA MET A 104 -17.63 16.34 -0.11
C MET A 104 -16.90 16.56 -1.44
N ALA A 105 -17.61 16.97 -2.50
CA ALA A 105 -17.02 17.21 -3.81
C ALA A 105 -16.02 18.37 -3.78
N ILE A 106 -16.38 19.49 -3.15
CA ILE A 106 -15.47 20.64 -2.98
C ILE A 106 -14.24 20.22 -2.16
N SER A 107 -14.45 19.53 -1.04
CA SER A 107 -13.34 19.04 -0.20
C SER A 107 -12.42 18.07 -0.95
N LEU A 108 -12.99 17.21 -1.81
CA LEU A 108 -12.23 16.27 -2.61
C LEU A 108 -11.37 16.98 -3.66
N VAL A 109 -11.93 17.95 -4.39
CA VAL A 109 -11.19 18.70 -5.41
C VAL A 109 -10.06 19.51 -4.78
N VAL A 110 -10.38 20.29 -3.74
CA VAL A 110 -9.38 21.13 -3.06
C VAL A 110 -8.34 20.27 -2.34
N GLY A 111 -8.79 19.27 -1.58
CA GLY A 111 -7.91 18.39 -0.82
C GLY A 111 -6.98 17.56 -1.70
N SER A 112 -7.47 17.03 -2.81
CA SER A 112 -6.64 16.29 -3.77
C SER A 112 -5.63 17.20 -4.47
N ALA A 113 -6.03 18.40 -4.92
CA ALA A 113 -5.11 19.36 -5.51
C ALA A 113 -3.98 19.73 -4.53
N VAL A 114 -4.32 20.05 -3.28
CA VAL A 114 -3.34 20.37 -2.24
C VAL A 114 -2.44 19.16 -1.94
N ALA A 115 -3.00 17.96 -1.83
CA ALA A 115 -2.23 16.75 -1.55
C ALA A 115 -1.22 16.42 -2.67
N VAL A 116 -1.63 16.53 -3.94
CA VAL A 116 -0.77 16.28 -5.10
C VAL A 116 0.31 17.36 -5.21
N LEU A 117 -0.07 18.64 -5.18
CA LEU A 117 0.86 19.76 -5.33
C LEU A 117 1.89 19.78 -4.19
N SER A 118 1.46 19.58 -2.94
CA SER A 118 2.39 19.53 -1.81
C SER A 118 3.36 18.35 -1.92
N ALA A 119 2.89 17.16 -2.30
CA ALA A 119 3.76 16.00 -2.46
C ALA A 119 4.82 16.22 -3.54
N VAL A 120 4.40 16.74 -4.70
CA VAL A 120 5.30 17.01 -5.83
C VAL A 120 6.31 18.10 -5.50
N LEU A 121 5.86 19.23 -4.96
CA LEU A 121 6.74 20.36 -4.63
C LEU A 121 7.74 20.01 -3.53
N ILE A 122 7.31 19.27 -2.50
CA ILE A 122 8.22 18.81 -1.43
C ILE A 122 9.21 17.79 -1.98
N GLY A 123 8.74 16.83 -2.80
CA GLY A 123 9.60 15.83 -3.43
C GLY A 123 10.68 16.47 -4.31
N ASP A 124 10.29 17.43 -5.15
CA ASP A 124 11.20 18.19 -6.00
C ASP A 124 12.19 19.02 -5.18
N ALA A 125 11.73 19.72 -4.13
CA ALA A 125 12.59 20.48 -3.23
C ALA A 125 13.60 19.61 -2.46
N MET A 126 13.28 18.33 -2.23
CA MET A 126 14.18 17.35 -1.61
C MET A 126 15.12 16.68 -2.63
N GLY A 127 15.01 16.99 -3.92
CA GLY A 127 15.82 16.39 -4.99
C GLY A 127 15.43 14.95 -5.34
N ALA A 128 14.15 14.58 -5.17
CA ALA A 128 13.65 13.26 -5.52
C ALA A 128 13.75 13.00 -7.05
N SER A 129 13.95 11.74 -7.44
CA SER A 129 13.98 11.37 -8.85
C SER A 129 12.62 11.58 -9.53
N VAL A 130 12.61 11.70 -10.85
CA VAL A 130 11.37 11.90 -11.63
C VAL A 130 10.40 10.73 -11.40
N GLU A 131 10.91 9.51 -11.32
CA GLU A 131 10.12 8.30 -11.03
C GLU A 131 9.52 8.37 -9.62
N THR A 132 10.29 8.85 -8.63
CA THR A 132 9.82 9.02 -7.25
C THR A 132 8.73 10.08 -7.17
N ILE A 133 8.90 11.21 -7.87
CA ILE A 133 7.88 12.28 -7.93
C ILE A 133 6.59 11.75 -8.57
N ARG A 134 6.71 10.95 -9.64
CA ARG A 134 5.57 10.28 -10.29
C ARG A 134 4.85 9.33 -9.32
N SER A 135 5.57 8.52 -8.53
CA SER A 135 4.95 7.69 -7.48
C SER A 135 4.30 8.49 -6.35
N LEU A 136 4.86 9.66 -6.02
CA LEU A 136 4.32 10.51 -4.95
C LEU A 136 3.02 11.21 -5.35
N ALA A 137 2.83 11.52 -6.64
CA ALA A 137 1.65 12.23 -7.12
C ALA A 137 0.32 11.55 -6.73
N PRO A 138 0.11 10.23 -6.93
CA PRO A 138 -1.14 9.58 -6.55
C PRO A 138 -1.20 9.08 -5.09
N LYS A 139 -0.23 9.42 -4.22
CA LYS A 139 -0.10 8.81 -2.86
C LYS A 139 -1.34 8.96 -1.97
N SER A 140 -2.19 9.95 -2.22
CA SER A 140 -3.38 10.23 -1.42
C SER A 140 -4.62 9.44 -1.85
N VAL A 141 -4.54 8.72 -2.97
CA VAL A 141 -5.61 7.83 -3.43
C VAL A 141 -5.47 6.48 -2.71
N THR A 142 -6.56 5.71 -2.63
CA THR A 142 -6.50 4.35 -2.07
C THR A 142 -5.49 3.51 -2.84
N THR A 143 -4.68 2.72 -2.11
CA THR A 143 -3.51 2.01 -2.64
C THR A 143 -3.74 1.35 -3.99
N PRO A 144 -4.80 0.55 -4.24
CA PRO A 144 -4.98 -0.11 -5.54
C PRO A 144 -5.09 0.86 -6.72
N ILE A 145 -5.79 1.98 -6.51
CA ILE A 145 -5.96 3.00 -7.53
C ILE A 145 -4.65 3.77 -7.69
N ALA A 146 -3.96 4.08 -6.59
CA ALA A 146 -2.67 4.77 -6.62
C ALA A 146 -1.61 3.98 -7.37
N MET A 147 -1.48 2.67 -7.13
CA MET A 147 -0.56 1.77 -7.82
C MET A 147 -0.80 1.81 -9.34
N GLY A 148 -2.07 1.72 -9.76
CA GLY A 148 -2.43 1.77 -11.19
C GLY A 148 -2.16 3.13 -11.84
N ILE A 149 -2.38 4.23 -11.12
CA ILE A 149 -2.04 5.57 -11.62
C ILE A 149 -0.52 5.72 -11.73
N ALA A 150 0.23 5.33 -10.70
CA ALA A 150 1.69 5.45 -10.66
C ALA A 150 2.34 4.66 -11.82
N ASP A 151 1.89 3.43 -12.07
CA ASP A 151 2.33 2.61 -13.20
C ASP A 151 2.04 3.30 -14.55
N ALA A 152 0.83 3.84 -14.72
CA ALA A 152 0.41 4.53 -15.95
C ALA A 152 1.22 5.82 -16.24
N ILE A 153 1.74 6.49 -15.22
CA ILE A 153 2.55 7.71 -15.37
C ILE A 153 4.05 7.44 -15.28
N GLY A 154 4.48 6.18 -15.21
CA GLY A 154 5.89 5.77 -15.18
C GLY A 154 6.61 6.05 -13.86
N GLY A 155 5.87 5.95 -12.74
CA GLY A 155 6.43 5.83 -11.40
C GLY A 155 6.50 4.36 -10.95
N TYR A 156 7.04 4.13 -9.76
CA TYR A 156 6.94 2.84 -9.07
C TYR A 156 5.51 2.62 -8.53
N PRO A 157 4.88 1.47 -8.83
CA PRO A 157 3.56 1.11 -8.31
C PRO A 157 3.58 0.78 -6.81
#